data_AF-A0A1M5THL5-F1
#
_entry.id   AF-A0A1M5THL5-F1
#
_cell.length_a   1.000
_cell.length_b   1.000
_cell.length_c   1.000
_cell.angle_alpha   90.00
_cell.angle_beta   90.00
_cell.angle_gamma   90.00
#
_symmetry.space_group_name_H-M   'P 1'
#
loop_
_entity.id
_entity.type
_entity.pdbx_description
1 polymer ?
#
loop_
_entity_poly.entity_id
_entity_poly.type
_entity_poly.pdbx_seq_one_letter_code
_entity_poly.pdbx_strand_id
1 'polypeptide(L)'
;AIKTKKYQLLESILNNNHSDISDYMKTSIKSIKKYKDYIKNTFECDYTNGLIEGINNKIKVIKRIAFGYKSFFHFKNRILISQNLLKLKAV
;
A
#
# COMPACT_ATOMS: atom_id res chain seq x y z
N ALA A 1 -1.01 0.78 -19.89
CA ALA A 1 0.01 -0.10 -19.27
C ALA A 1 -0.56 -0.92 -18.13
N ILE A 2 -1.02 -0.29 -17.03
CA ILE A 2 -1.45 -0.96 -15.79
C ILE A 2 -2.71 -1.82 -16.00
N LYS A 3 -3.80 -1.26 -16.56
CA LYS A 3 -5.04 -2.01 -16.85
C LYS A 3 -4.84 -3.22 -17.78
N THR A 4 -3.85 -3.13 -18.67
CA THR A 4 -3.55 -4.14 -19.68
C THR A 4 -2.44 -5.11 -19.23
N LYS A 5 -1.95 -5.00 -18.00
CA LYS A 5 -0.79 -5.74 -17.45
C LYS A 5 0.45 -5.78 -18.39
N LYS A 6 0.68 -4.71 -19.16
CA LYS A 6 1.83 -4.61 -20.09
C LYS A 6 2.97 -3.83 -19.44
N TYR A 7 3.91 -4.53 -18.81
CA TYR A 7 5.10 -3.92 -18.16
C TYR A 7 6.02 -3.22 -19.18
N GLN A 8 6.27 -3.83 -20.35
CA GLN A 8 7.13 -3.25 -21.39
C GLN A 8 6.68 -1.86 -21.86
N LEU A 9 5.36 -1.62 -21.90
CA LEU A 9 4.80 -0.31 -22.23
C LEU A 9 5.10 0.73 -21.14
N LEU A 10 5.12 0.32 -19.87
CA LEU A 10 5.49 1.20 -18.77
C LEU A 10 6.98 1.57 -18.84
N GLU A 11 7.85 0.60 -19.14
CA GLU A 11 9.28 0.83 -19.26
C GLU A 11 9.63 1.77 -20.42
N SER A 12 8.97 1.61 -21.58
CA SER A 12 9.17 2.52 -22.71
C SER A 12 8.74 3.96 -22.39
N ILE A 13 7.60 4.14 -21.71
CA ILE A 13 7.12 5.47 -21.30
C ILE A 13 8.10 6.14 -20.32
N LEU A 14 8.68 5.40 -19.38
CA LEU A 14 9.60 5.95 -18.38
C LEU A 14 10.98 6.32 -18.97
N ASN A 15 11.39 5.67 -20.06
CA ASN A 15 12.68 5.89 -20.70
C ASN A 15 12.64 6.97 -21.78
N ASN A 16 11.45 7.36 -22.24
CA ASN A 16 11.30 8.51 -23.13
C ASN A 16 11.69 9.82 -22.42
N ASN A 17 12.40 10.68 -23.14
CA ASN A 17 12.73 12.03 -22.67
C ASN A 17 11.49 12.90 -22.75
N HIS A 18 10.97 13.31 -21.60
CA HIS A 18 9.88 14.25 -21.51
C HIS A 18 10.44 15.60 -21.04
N SER A 19 10.62 16.54 -21.98
CA SER A 19 11.12 17.89 -21.69
C SER A 19 10.16 18.69 -20.82
N ASP A 20 8.85 18.44 -20.96
CA ASP A 20 7.80 19.31 -20.45
C ASP A 20 7.12 18.72 -19.21
N ILE A 21 7.93 18.26 -18.24
CA ILE A 21 7.43 17.64 -17.02
C ILE A 21 7.86 18.44 -15.78
N SER A 22 6.93 18.61 -14.84
CA SER A 22 7.18 19.27 -13.55
C SER A 22 8.22 18.53 -12.71
N ASP A 23 8.94 19.25 -11.85
CA ASP A 23 9.99 18.65 -11.02
C ASP A 23 9.45 17.59 -10.04
N TYR A 24 8.21 17.74 -9.57
CA TYR A 24 7.50 16.73 -8.79
C TYR A 24 7.34 15.41 -9.56
N MET A 25 7.01 15.49 -10.84
CA MET A 25 6.84 14.32 -11.67
C MET A 25 8.20 13.71 -12.05
N LYS A 26 9.26 14.50 -12.26
CA LYS A 26 10.63 13.96 -12.38
C LYS A 26 11.03 13.14 -11.15
N THR A 27 10.70 13.62 -9.95
CA THR A 27 10.95 12.90 -8.69
C THR A 27 10.15 11.61 -8.62
N SER A 28 8.89 11.64 -9.06
CA SER A 28 8.02 10.46 -9.14
C SER A 28 8.60 9.42 -10.12
N ILE A 29 9.02 9.83 -11.31
CA ILE A 29 9.67 8.97 -12.31
C ILE A 29 10.95 8.35 -11.74
N LYS A 30 11.79 9.14 -11.06
CA LYS A 30 13.00 8.62 -10.38
C LYS A 30 12.67 7.54 -9.36
N SER A 31 11.60 7.73 -8.59
CA SER A 31 11.14 6.76 -7.59
C SER A 31 10.61 5.48 -8.25
N ILE A 32 9.82 5.61 -9.31
CA ILE A 32 9.33 4.48 -10.10
C ILE A 32 10.51 3.69 -10.69
N LYS A 33 11.51 4.36 -11.28
CA LYS A 33 12.72 3.71 -11.81
C LYS A 33 13.51 2.99 -10.71
N LYS A 34 13.61 3.58 -9.51
CA LYS A 34 14.28 2.98 -8.34
C LYS A 34 13.60 1.67 -7.90
N TYR A 35 12.27 1.61 -7.94
CA TYR A 35 11.50 0.45 -7.48
C TYR A 35 10.94 -0.41 -8.63
N LYS A 36 11.55 -0.33 -9.82
CA LYS A 36 11.03 -0.97 -11.05
C LYS A 36 10.81 -2.48 -10.89
N ASP A 37 11.68 -3.18 -10.16
CA ASP A 37 11.61 -4.63 -10.01
C ASP A 37 10.38 -5.05 -9.19
N TYR A 38 10.08 -4.31 -8.12
CA TYR A 38 8.85 -4.51 -7.35
C TYR A 38 7.60 -4.16 -8.16
N ILE A 39 7.69 -3.10 -8.96
CA ILE A 39 6.59 -2.70 -9.83
C ILE A 39 6.35 -3.80 -10.88
N LYS A 40 7.39 -4.37 -11.48
CA LYS A 40 7.29 -5.49 -12.43
C LYS A 40 6.53 -6.68 -11.82
N ASN A 41 6.82 -7.03 -10.56
CA ASN A 41 6.10 -8.10 -9.87
C ASN A 41 4.59 -7.85 -9.79
N THR A 42 4.14 -6.59 -9.72
CA THR A 42 2.70 -6.28 -9.72
C THR A 42 2.01 -6.51 -11.06
N PHE A 43 2.78 -6.56 -12.17
CA PHE A 43 2.27 -6.91 -13.49
C PHE A 43 2.21 -8.42 -13.70
N GLU A 44 3.12 -9.17 -13.09
CA GLU A 44 3.25 -10.62 -13.25
C GLU A 44 2.41 -11.41 -12.23
N CYS A 45 2.27 -10.90 -11.01
CA CYS A 45 1.50 -11.55 -9.95
C CYS A 45 0.01 -11.15 -9.97
N ASP A 46 -0.86 -12.08 -9.60
CA ASP A 46 -2.29 -11.82 -9.40
C ASP A 46 -2.62 -11.33 -7.98
N TYR A 47 -1.63 -11.31 -7.09
CA TYR A 47 -1.79 -10.77 -5.75
C TYR A 47 -1.92 -9.26 -5.78
N THR A 48 -2.94 -8.75 -5.10
CA THR A 48 -3.17 -7.31 -4.95
C THR A 48 -2.91 -6.87 -3.52
N ASN A 49 -2.39 -5.66 -3.36
CA ASN A 49 -2.21 -5.05 -2.04
C ASN A 49 -3.55 -4.62 -1.39
N GLY A 50 -4.69 -4.80 -2.07
CA GLY A 50 -5.99 -4.32 -1.62
C GLY A 50 -6.41 -4.87 -0.25
N LEU A 51 -6.14 -6.15 0.03
CA LEU A 51 -6.41 -6.73 1.36
C LEU A 51 -5.56 -6.09 2.45
N ILE A 52 -4.26 -5.89 2.19
CA ILE A 52 -3.32 -5.27 3.14
C ILE A 52 -3.72 -3.81 3.39
N GLU A 53 -4.07 -3.07 2.33
CA GLU A 53 -4.57 -1.70 2.41
C GLU A 53 -5.88 -1.62 3.21
N GLY A 54 -6.80 -2.56 3.00
CA GLY A 54 -8.05 -2.67 3.75
C GLY A 54 -7.82 -2.89 5.25
N ILE A 55 -6.91 -3.81 5.61
CA ILE A 55 -6.51 -4.05 7.00
C ILE A 55 -5.88 -2.78 7.60
N ASN A 56 -4.94 -2.15 6.88
CA ASN A 56 -4.29 -0.92 7.33
C ASN A 56 -5.29 0.23 7.52
N ASN A 57 -6.29 0.35 6.65
CA ASN A 57 -7.34 1.35 6.80
C ASN A 57 -8.20 1.09 8.04
N LYS A 58 -8.61 -0.16 8.29
CA LYS A 58 -9.36 -0.54 9.50
C LYS A 58 -8.56 -0.24 10.78
N ILE A 59 -7.26 -0.52 10.78
CA ILE A 59 -6.36 -0.15 11.90
C ILE A 59 -6.31 1.36 12.10
N LYS A 60 -6.18 2.15 11.02
CA LYS A 60 -6.18 3.62 11.08
C LYS A 60 -7.51 4.15 11.63
N VAL A 61 -8.64 3.57 11.24
CA VAL A 61 -9.97 3.90 11.76
C VAL A 61 -10.08 3.61 13.25
N ILE A 62 -9.65 2.43 13.72
CA ILE A 62 -9.64 2.06 15.15
C ILE A 62 -8.82 3.08 15.95
N LYS A 63 -7.64 3.46 15.47
CA LYS A 63 -6.79 4.46 16.13
C LYS A 63 -7.47 5.84 16.20
N ARG A 64 -8.14 6.26 15.11
CA ARG A 64 -8.82 7.56 15.01
C ARG A 64 -10.02 7.65 15.96
N ILE A 65 -10.88 6.63 15.97
CA ILE A 65 -12.10 6.61 16.82
C ILE A 65 -11.74 6.59 18.31
N ALA A 66 -10.64 5.94 18.67
CA ALA A 66 -10.17 5.90 20.06
C ALA A 66 -9.43 7.18 20.49
N PHE A 67 -9.24 8.16 19.60
CA PHE A 67 -8.39 9.34 19.83
C PHE A 67 -6.94 8.97 20.21
N GLY A 68 -6.46 7.85 19.69
CA GLY A 68 -5.17 7.27 20.05
C GLY A 68 -5.23 6.30 21.23
N TYR A 69 -4.17 5.50 21.39
CA TYR A 69 -4.02 4.57 22.50
C TYR A 69 -2.73 4.91 23.24
N LYS A 70 -2.80 4.98 24.57
CA LYS A 70 -1.62 5.18 25.43
C LYS A 70 -0.71 3.95 25.45
N SER A 71 -1.28 2.75 25.31
CA SER A 71 -0.55 1.48 25.32
C SER A 71 -0.69 0.76 23.99
N PHE A 72 0.44 0.39 23.38
CA PHE A 72 0.47 -0.42 22.17
C PHE A 72 -0.15 -1.80 22.40
N PHE A 73 0.00 -2.38 23.59
CA PHE A 73 -0.60 -3.67 23.93
C PHE A 73 -2.13 -3.62 23.83
N HIS A 74 -2.75 -2.59 24.40
CA HIS A 74 -4.20 -2.40 24.30
C HIS A 74 -4.65 -2.11 22.86
N PHE A 75 -3.87 -1.35 22.10
CA PHE A 75 -4.15 -1.11 20.68
C PHE A 75 -4.12 -2.41 19.88
N LYS A 76 -3.08 -3.23 20.07
CA LYS A 76 -2.94 -4.54 19.42
C LYS A 76 -4.11 -5.45 19.77
N ASN A 77 -4.47 -5.55 21.04
CA ASN A 77 -5.61 -6.37 21.47
C ASN A 77 -6.92 -5.90 20.83
N ARG A 78 -7.17 -4.57 20.76
CA ARG A 78 -8.35 -4.04 20.08
C ARG A 78 -8.39 -4.41 18.60
N ILE A 79 -7.25 -4.32 17.90
CA ILE A 79 -7.15 -4.72 16.49
C ILE A 79 -7.49 -6.20 16.35
N LEU A 80 -6.87 -7.06 17.15
CA LEU A 80 -7.08 -8.52 17.06
C LEU A 80 -8.52 -8.92 17.37
N ILE A 81 -9.14 -8.31 18.39
CA ILE A 81 -10.56 -8.52 18.71
C ILE A 81 -11.44 -8.05 17.56
N SER A 82 -11.18 -6.87 16.98
CA SER A 82 -11.98 -6.33 15.87
C SER A 82 -11.87 -7.14 14.57
N GLN A 83 -10.82 -7.95 14.43
CA GLN A 83 -10.62 -8.88 13.32
C GLN A 83 -11.04 -10.31 13.66
N ASN A 84 -11.66 -10.55 14.82
CA ASN A 84 -12.01 -11.89 15.33
C ASN A 84 -10.82 -12.85 15.44
N LEU A 85 -9.60 -12.32 15.57
CA LEU A 85 -8.36 -13.10 15.74
C LEU A 85 -8.04 -13.36 17.22
N LEU A 86 -8.70 -12.66 18.14
CA LEU A 86 -8.60 -12.86 19.58
C LEU A 86 -10.00 -12.86 20.17
N LYS A 87 -10.34 -13.92 20.91
CA LYS A 87 -11.59 -14.03 21.65
C LYS A 87 -11.36 -13.60 23.10
N LEU A 88 -12.27 -12.77 23.61
CA LEU A 88 -12.31 -12.49 25.03
C LEU A 88 -12.75 -13.77 25.76
N LYS A 89 -12.08 -14.12 26.86
CA LYS A 89 -12.59 -15.17 27.73
C LYS A 89 -13.90 -14.63 28.33
N ALA A 90 -15.00 -15.36 28.10
CA ALA A 90 -16.21 -15.14 28.88
C ALA A 90 -15.86 -15.48 30.33
N VAL A 91 -16.15 -14.55 31.24
CA VAL A 91 -16.10 -14.78 32.69
C VAL A 91 -17.32 -15.59 33.08
#